data_AF-A0AAN0IWE9-F1
#
_entry.id   AF-A0AAN0IWE9-F1
#
_cell.length_a   1.000
_cell.length_b   1.000
_cell.length_c   1.000
_cell.angle_alpha   90.00
_cell.angle_beta   90.00
_cell.angle_gamma   90.00
#
_symmetry.space_group_name_H-M   'P 1'
#
loop_
_entity.id
_entity.type
_entity.pdbx_description
1 polymer ?
#
loop_
_entity_poly.entity_id
_entity_poly.type
_entity_poly.pdbx_seq_one_letter_code
_entity_poly.pdbx_strand_id
1 'polypeptide(L)'
;MSSNGESVPKIVLIPHSRSHPFAQRECVLSEPLKVGRPVDKKKISQNNLIFDCRVLSRNHALIWFENGKFFIKDTKSSNGTFVNECRLSPSGEESSPTEMRTRDIVQFGVNVNVEKKVTHGCIIATVKLFIDDKELPGPDPDIQQVMSIIQSALLREQEIETKLACMQEVLVVTHNLANDSMISIVKEDELLSRLEMLENQLQVYSKNITEDELRKQLVASFEEKHKKEIIAKETIQTMLQEKISTTSKLSQLQRDYDKAEEECQRYRTLYDSLKHEHSQQVTKLNDAIKAAEKQKLEDDNKSKEERDLLQIEIETVRNELELTRLRLKETADELLEVKEKLENIDKQSMNIINHEVTEDSNVQERVNEVALMDVNISTNLLASNDIKEEADATIHDVTTKSDLKIAQSKVSHLTEELGTLNKAHLILQSQVEELKVQLHDKELLEERKAAAARDLKMTIEYQKNEIEKLKNQLKAKEVPLSDVTDLPSELEQCQGQLLEMRRHSELTEERLREKETEISFIIQEKNSLEDRLSSLKQNHTNVLEESRRNEAQLQLELNEAQSEAKSLTSQLQLLQETLSESLSPNLASSSEVSLLEAPPSPDTRIKILSIITLVSIAVALISTAFAYFF
;
A
#
# COMPACT_ATOMS: atom_id res chain seq x y z
N MET A 1 -18.20 55.19 -26.02
CA MET A 1 -16.84 55.78 -26.03
C MET A 1 -16.00 54.96 -25.08
N SER A 2 -15.13 54.13 -25.66
CA SER A 2 -14.30 53.14 -24.96
C SER A 2 -13.11 53.83 -24.31
N SER A 3 -13.00 53.75 -23.00
CA SER A 3 -11.76 54.04 -22.28
C SER A 3 -10.81 52.86 -22.48
N ASN A 4 -9.87 53.00 -23.41
CA ASN A 4 -8.71 52.11 -23.54
C ASN A 4 -7.84 52.25 -22.28
N GLY A 5 -8.09 51.38 -21.28
CA GLY A 5 -7.02 50.95 -20.39
C GLY A 5 -6.22 49.89 -21.16
N GLU A 6 -5.04 50.23 -21.66
CA GLU A 6 -4.13 49.24 -22.26
C GLU A 6 -3.74 48.25 -21.16
N SER A 7 -4.33 47.04 -21.21
CA SER A 7 -3.87 45.96 -20.34
C SER A 7 -2.41 45.67 -20.71
N VAL A 8 -1.53 45.54 -19.72
CA VAL A 8 -0.08 45.36 -19.97
C VAL A 8 0.28 43.88 -19.90
N PRO A 9 0.34 43.15 -21.04
CA PRO A 9 0.72 41.75 -21.06
C PRO A 9 2.22 41.59 -20.82
N LYS A 10 2.61 40.69 -19.92
CA LYS A 10 4.00 40.42 -19.60
C LYS A 10 4.28 38.91 -19.61
N ILE A 11 5.42 38.54 -20.21
CA ILE A 11 5.93 37.17 -20.22
C ILE A 11 7.23 37.11 -19.42
N VAL A 12 7.34 36.10 -18.56
CA VAL A 12 8.55 35.77 -17.81
C VAL A 12 9.01 34.38 -18.22
N LEU A 13 10.25 34.27 -18.71
CA LEU A 13 10.90 33.00 -19.04
C LEU A 13 11.94 32.66 -17.98
N ILE A 14 11.71 31.57 -17.26
CA ILE A 14 12.58 31.08 -16.20
C ILE A 14 13.44 29.94 -16.76
N PRO A 15 14.78 29.99 -16.63
CA PRO A 15 15.67 28.94 -17.15
C PRO A 15 15.41 27.60 -16.48
N HIS A 16 15.25 26.55 -17.30
CA HIS A 16 15.12 25.17 -16.83
C HIS A 16 16.51 24.57 -16.53
N SER A 17 16.60 23.58 -15.62
CA SER A 17 17.87 22.94 -15.22
C SER A 17 18.63 22.25 -16.37
N ARG A 18 17.89 21.81 -17.39
CA ARG A 18 18.41 21.18 -18.63
C ARG A 18 18.77 22.19 -19.73
N SER A 19 18.54 23.49 -19.53
CA SER A 19 18.80 24.53 -20.53
C SER A 19 20.27 24.90 -20.63
N HIS A 20 20.69 25.37 -21.80
CA HIS A 20 21.87 26.24 -21.90
C HIS A 20 21.68 27.46 -20.99
N PRO A 21 22.69 27.86 -20.19
CA PRO A 21 22.53 28.90 -19.17
C PRO A 21 22.07 30.24 -19.76
N PHE A 22 21.01 30.81 -19.19
CA PHE A 22 20.59 32.18 -19.45
C PHE A 22 19.93 32.78 -18.21
N ALA A 23 20.04 34.10 -18.02
CA ALA A 23 19.33 34.79 -16.95
C ALA A 23 17.84 34.91 -17.28
N GLN A 24 16.97 34.78 -16.26
CA GLN A 24 15.53 34.97 -16.37
C GLN A 24 15.20 36.22 -17.20
N ARG A 25 14.25 36.09 -18.12
CA ARG A 25 13.82 37.18 -19.01
C ARG A 25 12.43 37.63 -18.62
N GLU A 26 12.23 38.94 -18.56
CA GLU A 26 10.95 39.56 -18.25
C GLU A 26 10.66 40.61 -19.31
N CYS A 27 9.66 40.36 -20.13
CA CYS A 27 9.39 41.17 -21.30
C CYS A 27 7.92 41.57 -21.36
N VAL A 28 7.66 42.85 -21.62
CA VAL A 28 6.31 43.36 -21.89
C VAL A 28 5.98 43.13 -23.37
N LEU A 29 4.82 42.55 -23.66
CA LEU A 29 4.34 42.24 -25.01
C LEU A 29 3.47 43.37 -25.56
N SER A 30 4.00 44.59 -25.60
CA SER A 30 3.33 45.71 -26.30
C SER A 30 3.38 45.53 -27.83
N GLU A 31 4.42 44.86 -28.32
CA GLU A 31 4.61 44.47 -29.71
C GLU A 31 5.06 42.99 -29.78
N PRO A 32 4.88 42.31 -30.92
CA PRO A 32 5.40 40.95 -31.12
C PRO A 32 6.91 40.85 -30.84
N LEU A 33 7.27 40.02 -29.87
CA LEU A 33 8.66 39.79 -29.47
C LEU A 33 9.27 38.63 -30.24
N LYS A 34 10.49 38.86 -30.70
CA LYS A 34 11.25 37.90 -31.49
C LYS A 34 12.21 37.12 -30.61
N VAL A 35 12.14 35.80 -30.71
CA VAL A 35 13.07 34.86 -30.11
C VAL A 35 14.16 34.53 -31.10
N GLY A 36 15.42 34.59 -30.67
CA GLY A 36 16.54 34.19 -31.53
C GLY A 36 17.91 34.57 -31.00
N ARG A 37 18.90 34.46 -31.88
CA ARG A 37 20.30 34.83 -31.60
C ARG A 37 20.57 36.31 -31.87
N PRO A 38 21.51 36.98 -31.17
CA PRO A 38 21.88 38.37 -31.45
C PRO A 38 22.22 38.61 -32.93
N VAL A 39 21.80 39.78 -33.40
CA VAL A 39 22.10 40.37 -34.71
C VAL A 39 22.68 41.76 -34.42
N ASP A 40 23.57 42.30 -35.27
CA ASP A 40 24.40 43.50 -35.03
C ASP A 40 23.68 44.74 -34.45
N LYS A 41 22.35 44.82 -34.57
CA LYS A 41 21.49 45.91 -34.06
C LYS A 41 20.79 45.64 -32.72
N LYS A 42 20.69 44.39 -32.24
CA LYS A 42 19.98 44.02 -31.00
C LYS A 42 20.91 43.23 -30.05
N LYS A 43 21.35 43.90 -28.98
CA LYS A 43 22.13 43.30 -27.89
C LYS A 43 21.24 42.47 -26.96
N ILE A 44 21.83 41.49 -26.29
CA ILE A 44 21.17 40.65 -25.28
C ILE A 44 20.79 41.52 -24.07
N SER A 45 19.56 41.39 -23.57
CA SER A 45 19.07 42.12 -22.40
C SER A 45 18.02 41.31 -21.64
N GLN A 46 17.88 41.54 -20.34
CA GLN A 46 16.83 40.89 -19.53
C GLN A 46 15.42 41.17 -20.06
N ASN A 47 15.24 42.28 -20.79
CA ASN A 47 13.95 42.72 -21.33
C ASN A 47 13.74 42.32 -22.79
N ASN A 48 14.52 41.36 -23.30
CA ASN A 48 14.30 40.79 -24.62
C ASN A 48 14.50 39.26 -24.64
N LEU A 49 13.99 38.63 -25.70
CA LEU A 49 14.07 37.19 -25.92
C LEU A 49 15.24 36.81 -26.84
N ILE A 50 16.35 37.54 -26.73
CA ILE A 50 17.57 37.29 -27.50
C ILE A 50 18.56 36.51 -26.63
N PHE A 51 18.99 35.35 -27.13
CA PHE A 51 19.84 34.40 -26.41
C PHE A 51 21.17 34.21 -27.12
N ASP A 52 22.27 34.18 -26.37
CA ASP A 52 23.57 33.77 -26.91
C ASP A 52 23.62 32.24 -27.02
N CYS A 53 22.96 31.70 -28.03
CA CYS A 53 22.85 30.26 -28.19
C CYS A 53 23.05 29.88 -29.66
N ARG A 54 24.11 29.12 -29.94
CA ARG A 54 24.50 28.78 -31.32
C ARG A 54 23.45 27.93 -32.05
N VAL A 55 22.72 27.10 -31.32
CA VAL A 55 21.67 26.23 -31.88
C VAL A 55 20.37 26.97 -32.21
N LEU A 56 20.25 28.26 -31.87
CA LEU A 56 19.13 29.10 -32.28
C LEU A 56 19.41 29.80 -33.61
N SER A 57 18.42 29.78 -34.51
CA SER A 57 18.31 30.73 -35.62
C SER A 57 18.26 32.19 -35.14
N ARG A 58 18.69 33.13 -35.99
CA ARG A 58 18.54 34.59 -35.74
C ARG A 58 17.07 34.99 -35.60
N ASN A 59 16.20 34.33 -36.36
CA ASN A 59 14.75 34.45 -36.32
C ASN A 59 14.20 33.05 -36.00
N HIS A 60 14.09 32.73 -34.72
CA HIS A 60 13.75 31.37 -34.31
C HIS A 60 12.25 31.20 -34.13
N ALA A 61 11.66 32.05 -33.30
CA ALA A 61 10.24 32.06 -33.02
C ALA A 61 9.74 33.49 -32.80
N LEU A 62 8.42 33.65 -32.81
CA LEU A 62 7.74 34.90 -32.51
C LEU A 62 6.71 34.66 -31.41
N ILE A 63 6.69 35.53 -30.40
CA ILE A 63 5.74 35.51 -29.29
C ILE A 63 4.97 36.83 -29.29
N TRP A 64 3.64 36.78 -29.18
CA TRP A 64 2.81 37.97 -29.14
C TRP A 64 1.57 37.75 -28.26
N PHE A 65 0.88 38.85 -27.95
CA PHE A 65 -0.37 38.86 -27.22
C PHE A 65 -1.48 39.39 -28.12
N GLU A 66 -2.59 38.67 -28.22
CA GLU A 66 -3.72 39.03 -29.06
C GLU A 66 -5.01 38.47 -28.45
N ASN A 67 -6.09 39.25 -28.45
CA ASN A 67 -7.41 38.84 -27.96
C ASN A 67 -7.42 38.23 -26.55
N GLY A 68 -6.59 38.76 -25.64
CA GLY A 68 -6.51 38.25 -24.26
C GLY A 68 -5.66 36.98 -24.08
N LYS A 69 -4.98 36.52 -25.13
CA LYS A 69 -4.22 35.26 -25.15
C LYS A 69 -2.79 35.47 -25.64
N PHE A 70 -1.88 34.60 -25.18
CA PHE A 70 -0.48 34.59 -25.58
C PHE A 70 -0.27 33.53 -26.65
N PHE A 71 0.48 33.84 -27.69
CA PHE A 71 0.75 32.93 -28.79
C PHE A 71 2.24 32.84 -29.09
N ILE A 72 2.66 31.67 -29.54
CA ILE A 72 3.99 31.38 -30.07
C ILE A 72 3.89 30.75 -31.45
N LYS A 73 4.83 31.10 -32.33
CA LYS A 73 5.02 30.40 -33.60
C LYS A 73 6.49 30.21 -33.92
N ASP A 74 6.83 29.08 -34.53
CA ASP A 74 8.13 28.84 -35.13
C ASP A 74 8.23 29.60 -36.46
N THR A 75 9.33 30.34 -36.67
CA THR A 75 9.55 31.13 -37.88
C THR A 75 10.57 30.49 -38.83
N LYS A 76 10.38 29.20 -39.17
CA LYS A 76 11.28 28.42 -40.04
C LYS A 76 12.64 28.18 -39.39
N SER A 77 12.64 27.82 -38.11
CA SER A 77 13.86 27.53 -37.38
C SER A 77 14.52 26.25 -37.89
N SER A 78 15.86 26.20 -37.86
CA SER A 78 16.60 25.03 -38.37
C SER A 78 16.54 23.84 -37.43
N ASN A 79 16.43 24.12 -36.13
CA ASN A 79 16.49 23.10 -35.07
C ASN A 79 15.15 22.92 -34.33
N GLY A 80 14.09 23.62 -34.74
CA GLY A 80 12.74 23.49 -34.19
C GLY A 80 12.47 24.29 -32.91
N THR A 81 11.23 24.72 -32.77
CA THR A 81 10.60 25.22 -31.53
C THR A 81 9.66 24.15 -30.98
N PHE A 82 9.65 23.99 -29.66
CA PHE A 82 8.86 22.98 -28.96
C PHE A 82 8.09 23.62 -27.81
N VAL A 83 6.85 23.18 -27.59
CA VAL A 83 6.01 23.54 -26.44
C VAL A 83 5.58 22.24 -25.79
N ASN A 84 5.91 22.04 -24.52
CA ASN A 84 5.64 20.81 -23.76
C ASN A 84 6.16 19.56 -24.49
N GLU A 85 7.43 19.60 -24.95
CA GLU A 85 8.11 18.53 -25.71
C GLU A 85 7.49 18.23 -27.11
N CYS A 86 6.38 18.87 -27.48
CA CYS A 86 5.78 18.78 -28.81
C CYS A 86 6.41 19.81 -29.76
N ARG A 87 6.94 19.34 -30.89
CA ARG A 87 7.51 20.21 -31.94
C ARG A 87 6.40 20.94 -32.71
N LEU A 88 6.55 22.26 -32.91
CA LEU A 88 5.51 23.07 -33.56
C LEU A 88 5.44 22.92 -35.09
N SER A 89 6.57 22.62 -35.75
CA SER A 89 6.65 22.43 -37.20
C SER A 89 7.79 21.49 -37.61
N PRO A 90 7.75 20.92 -38.83
CA PRO A 90 8.90 20.27 -39.46
C PRO A 90 10.10 21.20 -39.62
N SER A 91 11.28 20.64 -39.92
CA SER A 91 12.52 21.42 -39.95
C SER A 91 12.53 22.44 -41.07
N GLY A 92 12.77 23.71 -40.75
CA GLY A 92 12.79 24.79 -41.75
C GLY A 92 11.41 25.26 -42.24
N GLU A 93 10.32 24.81 -41.61
CA GLU A 93 8.95 25.22 -41.94
C GLU A 93 8.33 26.13 -40.86
N GLU A 94 7.41 27.02 -41.27
CA GLU A 94 6.72 27.95 -40.35
C GLU A 94 5.55 27.22 -39.69
N SER A 95 5.39 27.36 -38.37
CA SER A 95 4.27 26.74 -37.66
C SER A 95 3.01 27.60 -37.69
N SER A 96 1.86 26.98 -37.44
CA SER A 96 0.67 27.72 -37.03
C SER A 96 0.88 28.39 -35.65
N PRO A 97 0.17 29.49 -35.35
CA PRO A 97 0.11 30.06 -34.01
C PRO A 97 -0.38 29.05 -32.98
N THR A 98 0.39 28.85 -31.91
CA THR A 98 0.05 27.97 -30.79
C THR A 98 -0.20 28.80 -29.55
N GLU A 99 -1.34 28.62 -28.89
CA GLU A 99 -1.68 29.30 -27.64
C GLU A 99 -0.75 28.82 -26.51
N MET A 100 -0.15 29.76 -25.78
CA MET A 100 0.70 29.50 -24.62
C MET A 100 -0.07 29.72 -23.33
N ARG A 101 0.25 28.92 -22.30
CA ARG A 101 -0.30 29.03 -20.95
C ARG A 101 0.82 29.17 -19.91
N THR A 102 0.46 29.71 -18.75
CA THR A 102 1.35 29.73 -17.59
C THR A 102 1.74 28.29 -17.23
N ARG A 103 3.02 28.08 -16.90
CA ARG A 103 3.71 26.80 -16.63
C ARG A 103 4.09 25.95 -17.84
N ASP A 104 3.76 26.36 -19.07
CA ASP A 104 4.26 25.64 -20.25
C ASP A 104 5.80 25.65 -20.30
N ILE A 105 6.36 24.55 -20.83
CA ILE A 105 7.80 24.42 -21.07
C ILE A 105 8.05 24.72 -22.55
N VAL A 106 8.78 25.80 -22.83
CA VAL A 106 9.22 26.13 -24.19
C VAL A 106 10.66 25.71 -24.38
N GLN A 107 10.95 25.10 -25.52
CA GLN A 107 12.32 24.76 -25.95
C GLN A 107 12.60 25.32 -27.34
N PHE A 108 13.76 25.95 -27.48
CA PHE A 108 14.26 26.49 -28.74
C PHE A 108 15.54 25.75 -29.14
N GLY A 109 15.46 25.02 -30.26
CA GLY A 109 16.52 24.17 -30.78
C GLY A 109 16.65 22.82 -30.07
N VAL A 110 17.62 22.03 -30.53
CA VAL A 110 18.00 20.72 -29.97
C VAL A 110 19.49 20.73 -29.63
N ASN A 111 19.92 19.85 -28.72
CA ASN A 111 21.33 19.72 -28.37
C ASN A 111 22.10 19.14 -29.57
N VAL A 112 23.12 19.86 -30.05
CA VAL A 112 23.93 19.42 -31.18
C VAL A 112 25.33 19.05 -30.69
N ASN A 113 25.74 17.82 -31.00
CA ASN A 113 27.12 17.37 -30.78
C ASN A 113 27.90 17.57 -32.08
N VAL A 114 28.88 18.48 -32.08
CA VAL A 114 29.76 18.69 -33.23
C VAL A 114 30.96 17.76 -33.06
N GLU A 115 31.48 17.21 -34.16
CA GLU A 115 32.53 16.16 -34.30
C GLU A 115 33.86 16.36 -33.52
N LYS A 116 33.93 17.33 -32.60
CA LYS A 116 35.07 17.67 -31.74
C LYS A 116 34.67 17.83 -30.26
N LYS A 117 33.92 16.88 -29.68
CA LYS A 117 33.57 16.79 -28.23
C LYS A 117 32.86 18.00 -27.59
N VAL A 118 32.43 19.02 -28.35
CA VAL A 118 31.73 20.20 -27.83
C VAL A 118 30.23 20.09 -28.12
N THR A 119 29.44 19.87 -27.08
CA THR A 119 27.98 19.91 -27.14
C THR A 119 27.48 21.35 -26.97
N HIS A 120 26.69 21.82 -27.93
CA HIS A 120 26.01 23.11 -27.82
C HIS A 120 24.58 22.87 -27.33
N GLY A 121 24.26 23.39 -26.14
CA GLY A 121 22.96 23.20 -25.49
C GLY A 121 21.85 24.07 -26.09
N CYS A 122 20.60 23.58 -26.08
CA CYS A 122 19.39 24.33 -26.46
C CYS A 122 18.87 25.23 -25.32
N ILE A 123 17.96 26.16 -25.63
CA ILE A 123 17.32 27.02 -24.62
C ILE A 123 16.01 26.37 -24.19
N ILE A 124 15.85 26.12 -22.89
CA ILE A 124 14.63 25.54 -22.30
C ILE A 124 14.17 26.45 -21.17
N ALA A 125 12.90 26.87 -21.20
CA ALA A 125 12.35 27.80 -20.23
C ALA A 125 10.95 27.39 -19.77
N THR A 126 10.65 27.63 -18.50
CA THR A 126 9.28 27.60 -17.97
C THR A 126 8.64 28.98 -18.12
N VAL A 127 7.43 29.02 -18.65
CA VAL A 127 6.70 30.24 -18.96
C VAL A 127 5.85 30.68 -17.77
N LYS A 128 5.90 31.97 -17.42
CA LYS A 128 4.87 32.62 -16.59
C LYS A 128 4.27 33.82 -17.33
N LEU A 129 2.94 33.89 -17.36
CA LEU A 129 2.19 34.91 -18.11
C LEU A 129 1.42 35.80 -17.14
N PHE A 130 1.47 37.10 -17.37
CA PHE A 130 0.80 38.11 -16.54
C PHE A 130 0.00 39.08 -17.40
N ILE A 131 -1.17 39.49 -16.89
CA ILE A 131 -1.98 40.58 -17.44
C ILE A 131 -2.27 41.53 -16.27
N ASP A 132 -1.94 42.82 -16.42
CA ASP A 132 -2.13 43.85 -15.37
C ASP A 132 -1.53 43.43 -14.02
N ASP A 133 -0.31 42.90 -14.06
CA ASP A 133 0.44 42.33 -12.93
C ASP A 133 -0.25 41.17 -12.18
N LYS A 134 -1.33 40.61 -12.72
CA LYS A 134 -1.95 39.37 -12.24
C LYS A 134 -1.45 38.18 -13.04
N GLU A 135 -0.93 37.17 -12.35
CA GLU A 135 -0.52 35.90 -12.96
C GLU A 135 -1.74 35.16 -13.50
N LEU A 136 -1.69 34.74 -14.77
CA LEU A 136 -2.75 33.94 -15.37
C LEU A 136 -2.78 32.54 -14.76
N PRO A 137 -3.96 31.98 -14.44
CA PRO A 137 -4.07 30.64 -13.89
C PRO A 137 -3.51 29.61 -14.87
N GLY A 138 -2.51 28.86 -14.43
CA GLY A 138 -2.02 27.67 -15.12
C GLY A 138 -2.86 26.44 -14.72
N PRO A 139 -2.84 25.36 -15.52
CA PRO A 139 -3.39 24.08 -15.08
C PRO A 139 -2.69 23.59 -13.81
N ASP A 140 -3.36 22.73 -13.05
CA ASP A 140 -2.78 22.19 -11.81
C ASP A 140 -1.42 21.57 -12.06
N PRO A 141 -0.41 21.85 -11.20
CA PRO A 141 0.97 21.38 -11.39
C PRO A 141 1.03 19.86 -11.58
N ASP A 142 0.21 19.14 -10.82
CA ASP A 142 0.17 17.68 -10.81
C ASP A 142 -0.37 17.13 -12.13
N ILE A 143 -1.42 17.76 -12.69
CA ILE A 143 -2.04 17.33 -13.94
C ILE A 143 -1.10 17.60 -15.13
N GLN A 144 -0.43 18.76 -15.14
CA GLN A 144 0.57 19.07 -16.16
C GLN A 144 1.78 18.14 -16.10
N GLN A 145 2.24 17.83 -14.88
CA GLN A 145 3.36 16.92 -14.69
C GLN A 145 3.02 15.52 -15.19
N VAL A 146 1.84 15.01 -14.85
CA VAL A 146 1.36 13.70 -15.34
C VAL A 146 1.22 13.70 -16.86
N MET A 147 0.62 14.73 -17.45
CA MET A 147 0.44 14.78 -18.90
C MET A 147 1.79 14.84 -19.65
N SER A 148 2.75 15.61 -19.15
CA SER A 148 4.11 15.69 -19.71
C SER A 148 4.86 14.36 -19.58
N ILE A 149 4.73 13.67 -18.45
CA ILE A 149 5.33 12.34 -18.25
C ILE A 149 4.74 11.33 -19.23
N ILE A 150 3.42 11.31 -19.40
CA ILE A 150 2.73 10.39 -20.32
C ILE A 150 3.15 10.66 -21.77
N GLN A 151 3.16 11.92 -22.21
CA GLN A 151 3.60 12.27 -23.57
C GLN A 151 5.06 11.93 -23.81
N SER A 152 5.94 12.21 -22.83
CA SER A 152 7.36 11.86 -22.91
C SER A 152 7.57 10.33 -22.95
N ALA A 153 6.77 9.57 -22.20
CA ALA A 153 6.82 8.11 -22.22
C ALA A 153 6.39 7.56 -23.58
N LEU A 154 5.30 8.07 -24.15
CA LEU A 154 4.78 7.64 -25.44
C LEU A 154 5.76 7.90 -26.59
N LEU A 155 6.36 9.10 -26.64
CA LEU A 155 7.38 9.41 -27.66
C LEU A 155 8.62 8.53 -27.52
N ARG A 156 9.04 8.23 -26.28
CA ARG A 156 10.16 7.34 -26.01
C ARG A 156 9.87 5.91 -26.44
N GLU A 157 8.65 5.43 -26.22
CA GLU A 157 8.19 4.11 -26.67
C GLU A 157 8.28 4.00 -28.19
N GLN A 158 7.74 4.98 -28.92
CA GLN A 158 7.82 5.02 -30.38
C GLN A 158 9.26 5.06 -30.91
N GLU A 159 10.16 5.80 -30.25
CA GLU A 159 11.58 5.84 -30.60
C GLU A 159 12.28 4.49 -30.35
N ILE A 160 11.90 3.78 -29.29
CA ILE A 160 12.42 2.44 -29.01
C ILE A 160 11.92 1.45 -30.07
N GLU A 161 10.64 1.47 -30.41
CA GLU A 161 10.07 0.59 -31.43
C GLU A 161 10.75 0.76 -32.79
N THR A 162 10.96 2.01 -33.22
CA THR A 162 11.64 2.32 -34.48
C THR A 162 13.11 1.88 -34.46
N LYS A 163 13.83 2.08 -33.36
CA LYS A 163 15.21 1.57 -33.20
C LYS A 163 15.25 0.04 -33.22
N LEU A 164 14.28 -0.62 -32.62
CA LEU A 164 14.19 -2.07 -32.56
C LEU A 164 13.93 -2.65 -33.97
N ALA A 165 13.03 -2.04 -34.73
CA ALA A 165 12.78 -2.41 -36.13
C ALA A 165 14.05 -2.26 -36.99
N CYS A 166 14.78 -1.15 -36.86
CA CYS A 166 16.04 -0.95 -37.56
C CYS A 166 17.11 -1.98 -37.15
N MET A 167 17.23 -2.28 -35.85
CA MET A 167 18.15 -3.32 -35.38
C MET A 167 17.81 -4.70 -35.93
N GLN A 168 16.51 -5.05 -36.03
CA GLN A 168 16.06 -6.30 -36.63
C GLN A 168 16.48 -6.40 -38.10
N GLU A 169 16.30 -5.32 -38.86
CA GLU A 169 16.72 -5.25 -40.27
C GLU A 169 18.23 -5.42 -40.42
N VAL A 170 19.02 -4.70 -39.62
CA VAL A 170 20.49 -4.81 -39.63
C VAL A 170 20.95 -6.22 -39.25
N LEU A 171 20.29 -6.87 -38.29
CA LEU A 171 20.58 -8.25 -37.89
C LEU A 171 20.37 -9.22 -39.05
N VAL A 172 19.25 -9.12 -39.76
CA VAL A 172 18.94 -9.97 -40.91
C VAL A 172 19.98 -9.77 -42.02
N VAL A 173 20.30 -8.52 -42.34
CA VAL A 173 21.33 -8.22 -43.36
C VAL A 173 22.69 -8.77 -42.95
N THR A 174 23.09 -8.58 -41.70
CA THR A 174 24.39 -9.06 -41.19
C THR A 174 24.45 -10.60 -41.21
N HIS A 175 23.38 -11.27 -40.83
CA HIS A 175 23.28 -12.72 -40.89
C HIS A 175 23.43 -13.25 -42.32
N ASN A 176 22.73 -12.64 -43.29
CA ASN A 176 22.83 -13.03 -44.69
C ASN A 176 24.24 -12.81 -45.26
N LEU A 177 24.84 -11.65 -44.96
CA LEU A 177 26.23 -11.35 -45.37
C LEU A 177 27.24 -12.33 -44.75
N ALA A 178 27.07 -12.70 -43.49
CA ALA A 178 27.92 -13.69 -42.83
C ALA A 178 27.78 -15.08 -43.49
N ASN A 179 26.56 -15.49 -43.85
CA ASN A 179 26.31 -16.74 -44.55
C ASN A 179 26.96 -16.75 -45.95
N ASP A 180 26.81 -15.67 -46.72
CA ASP A 180 27.46 -15.52 -48.03
C ASP A 180 29.00 -15.54 -47.93
N SER A 181 29.53 -14.92 -46.87
CA SER A 181 30.97 -14.95 -46.56
C SER A 181 31.44 -16.36 -46.25
N MET A 182 30.72 -17.12 -45.42
CA MET A 182 31.02 -18.54 -45.15
C MET A 182 31.05 -19.37 -46.43
N ILE A 183 30.05 -19.21 -47.31
CA ILE A 183 29.99 -19.92 -48.59
C ILE A 183 31.21 -19.56 -49.47
N SER A 184 31.61 -18.29 -49.47
CA SER A 184 32.77 -17.83 -50.24
C SER A 184 34.08 -18.40 -49.73
N ILE A 185 34.26 -18.50 -48.40
CA ILE A 185 35.44 -19.13 -47.77
C ILE A 185 35.54 -20.60 -48.17
N VAL A 186 34.42 -21.33 -48.20
CA VAL A 186 34.42 -22.74 -48.63
C VAL A 186 34.86 -22.88 -50.09
N LYS A 187 34.40 -21.99 -50.98
CA LYS A 187 34.81 -21.98 -52.39
C LYS A 187 36.28 -21.63 -52.57
N GLU A 188 36.81 -20.72 -51.76
CA GLU A 188 38.22 -20.37 -51.75
C GLU A 188 39.07 -21.59 -51.37
N ASP A 189 38.68 -22.34 -50.33
CA ASP A 189 39.37 -23.54 -49.88
C ASP A 189 39.36 -24.66 -50.94
N GLU A 190 38.25 -24.82 -51.68
CA GLU A 190 38.15 -25.73 -52.82
C GLU A 190 39.14 -25.37 -53.94
N LEU A 191 39.24 -24.07 -54.26
CA LEU A 191 40.19 -23.56 -55.26
C LEU A 191 41.64 -23.72 -54.81
N LEU A 192 41.94 -23.48 -53.53
CA LEU A 192 43.27 -23.68 -52.95
C LEU A 192 43.68 -25.14 -53.01
N SER A 193 42.80 -26.06 -52.61
CA SER A 193 43.05 -27.51 -52.75
C SER A 193 43.30 -27.92 -54.20
N ARG A 194 42.59 -27.31 -55.16
CA ARG A 194 42.81 -27.57 -56.59
C ARG A 194 44.15 -27.04 -57.08
N LEU A 195 44.57 -25.86 -56.63
CA LEU A 195 45.87 -25.28 -56.95
C LEU A 195 46.99 -26.14 -56.41
N GLU A 196 46.92 -26.53 -55.13
CA GLU A 196 47.91 -27.41 -54.49
C GLU A 196 48.06 -28.74 -55.27
N MET A 197 46.95 -29.33 -55.72
CA MET A 197 46.97 -30.54 -56.54
C MET A 197 47.67 -30.32 -57.90
N LEU A 198 47.41 -29.20 -58.58
CA LEU A 198 48.04 -28.87 -59.86
C LEU A 198 49.54 -28.56 -59.71
N GLU A 199 49.93 -27.86 -58.65
CA GLU A 199 51.33 -27.60 -58.31
C GLU A 199 52.08 -28.90 -58.06
N ASN A 200 51.50 -29.82 -57.30
CA ASN A 200 52.06 -31.15 -57.06
C ASN A 200 52.20 -31.95 -58.36
N GLN A 201 51.20 -31.93 -59.25
CA GLN A 201 51.29 -32.58 -60.57
C GLN A 201 52.45 -32.01 -61.41
N LEU A 202 52.59 -30.68 -61.47
CA LEU A 202 53.70 -30.03 -62.17
C LEU A 202 55.05 -30.40 -61.56
N GLN A 203 55.15 -30.46 -60.23
CA GLN A 203 56.37 -30.85 -59.53
C GLN A 203 56.79 -32.28 -59.89
N VAL A 204 55.84 -33.21 -59.95
CA VAL A 204 56.07 -34.60 -60.36
C VAL A 204 56.53 -34.67 -61.82
N TYR A 205 55.85 -33.98 -62.75
CA TYR A 205 56.26 -33.95 -64.16
C TYR A 205 57.62 -33.29 -64.41
N SER A 206 58.04 -32.37 -63.53
CA SER A 206 59.36 -31.71 -63.63
C SER A 206 60.54 -32.62 -63.27
N LYS A 207 60.29 -33.74 -62.57
CA LYS A 207 61.33 -34.68 -62.13
C LYS A 207 61.27 -35.95 -62.99
N ASN A 208 62.42 -36.43 -63.49
CA ASN A 208 62.53 -37.76 -64.08
C ASN A 208 62.53 -38.82 -62.96
N ILE A 209 61.33 -39.18 -62.49
CA ILE A 209 61.11 -40.07 -61.34
C ILE A 209 61.23 -41.54 -61.79
N THR A 210 62.01 -42.34 -61.06
CA THR A 210 62.15 -43.78 -61.26
C THR A 210 60.95 -44.53 -60.68
N GLU A 211 60.66 -45.74 -61.19
CA GLU A 211 59.50 -46.55 -60.71
C GLU A 211 59.51 -46.76 -59.19
N ASP A 212 60.70 -46.92 -58.60
CA ASP A 212 60.88 -47.15 -57.17
C ASP A 212 60.58 -45.90 -56.32
N GLU A 213 60.88 -44.71 -56.86
CA GLU A 213 60.59 -43.43 -56.22
C GLU A 213 59.10 -43.06 -56.32
N LEU A 214 58.43 -43.47 -57.42
CA LEU A 214 56.97 -43.44 -57.57
C LEU A 214 56.26 -44.31 -56.53
N ARG A 215 56.77 -45.52 -56.27
CA ARG A 215 56.19 -46.41 -55.23
C ARG A 215 56.31 -45.80 -53.83
N LYS A 216 57.45 -45.19 -53.49
CA LYS A 216 57.62 -44.50 -52.21
C LYS A 216 56.68 -43.30 -52.05
N GLN A 217 56.54 -42.48 -53.08
CA GLN A 217 55.60 -41.34 -53.05
C GLN A 217 54.15 -41.81 -52.94
N LEU A 218 53.79 -42.93 -53.58
CA LEU A 218 52.45 -43.50 -53.48
C LEU A 218 52.15 -43.99 -52.05
N VAL A 219 53.08 -44.70 -51.41
CA VAL A 219 52.92 -45.14 -50.01
C VAL A 219 52.80 -43.94 -49.06
N ALA A 220 53.68 -42.94 -49.21
CA ALA A 220 53.62 -41.72 -48.41
C ALA A 220 52.30 -40.96 -48.61
N SER A 221 51.79 -40.90 -49.84
CA SER A 221 50.50 -40.27 -50.16
C SER A 221 49.32 -41.02 -49.54
N PHE A 222 49.36 -42.37 -49.50
CA PHE A 222 48.34 -43.16 -48.80
C PHE A 222 48.39 -42.96 -47.28
N GLU A 223 49.57 -42.89 -46.68
CA GLU A 223 49.74 -42.60 -45.25
C GLU A 223 49.23 -41.21 -44.88
N GLU A 224 49.53 -40.19 -45.70
CA GLU A 224 49.05 -38.83 -45.48
C GLU A 224 47.52 -38.72 -45.64
N LYS A 225 46.95 -39.38 -46.66
CA LYS A 225 45.49 -39.47 -46.84
C LYS A 225 44.84 -40.12 -45.63
N HIS A 226 45.38 -41.24 -45.15
CA HIS A 226 44.81 -41.93 -43.99
C HIS A 226 44.90 -41.09 -42.72
N LYS A 227 45.99 -40.35 -42.53
CA LYS A 227 46.14 -39.40 -41.42
C LYS A 227 45.12 -38.26 -41.48
N LYS A 228 44.93 -37.66 -42.66
CA LYS A 228 43.91 -36.62 -42.88
C LYS A 228 42.49 -37.15 -42.62
N GLU A 229 42.20 -38.39 -43.04
CA GLU A 229 40.92 -39.05 -42.78
C GLU A 229 40.66 -39.30 -41.29
N ILE A 230 41.67 -39.73 -40.53
CA ILE A 230 41.58 -39.91 -39.07
C ILE A 230 41.30 -38.57 -38.39
N ILE A 231 42.06 -37.53 -38.71
CA ILE A 231 41.88 -36.19 -38.13
C ILE A 231 40.49 -35.63 -38.46
N ALA A 232 40.03 -35.78 -39.71
CA ALA A 232 38.69 -35.36 -40.13
C ALA A 232 37.60 -36.12 -39.37
N LYS A 233 37.77 -37.42 -39.15
CA LYS A 233 36.83 -38.23 -38.38
C LYS A 233 36.76 -37.78 -36.91
N GLU A 234 37.92 -37.57 -36.28
CA GLU A 234 38.00 -37.10 -34.90
C GLU A 234 37.37 -35.71 -34.72
N THR A 235 37.65 -34.78 -35.63
CA THR A 235 37.07 -33.41 -35.60
C THR A 235 35.55 -33.42 -35.83
N ILE A 236 35.05 -34.24 -36.76
CA ILE A 236 33.59 -34.41 -36.94
C ILE A 236 32.97 -34.98 -35.67
N GLN A 237 33.62 -35.95 -35.03
CA GLN A 237 33.12 -36.59 -33.82
C GLN A 237 33.05 -35.61 -32.64
N THR A 238 34.08 -34.77 -32.45
CA THR A 238 34.06 -33.71 -31.41
C THR A 238 32.99 -32.67 -31.70
N MET A 239 32.89 -32.18 -32.93
CA MET A 239 31.85 -31.20 -33.31
C MET A 239 30.43 -31.77 -33.12
N LEU A 240 30.22 -33.05 -33.41
CA LEU A 240 28.93 -33.70 -33.23
C LEU A 240 28.59 -33.85 -31.74
N GLN A 241 29.59 -34.13 -30.89
CA GLN A 241 29.42 -34.19 -29.44
C GLN A 241 29.13 -32.81 -28.84
N GLU A 242 29.80 -31.75 -29.32
CA GLU A 242 29.48 -30.37 -28.97
C GLU A 242 28.06 -29.98 -29.39
N LYS A 243 27.66 -30.32 -30.62
CA LYS A 243 26.29 -30.10 -31.11
C LYS A 243 25.24 -30.78 -30.23
N ILE A 244 25.48 -32.02 -29.80
CA ILE A 244 24.56 -32.73 -28.89
C ILE A 244 24.49 -32.00 -27.53
N SER A 245 25.64 -31.59 -26.99
CA SER A 245 25.70 -30.86 -25.71
C SER A 245 24.96 -29.51 -25.78
N THR A 246 25.19 -28.73 -26.84
CA THR A 246 24.51 -27.43 -27.02
C THR A 246 23.02 -27.60 -27.28
N THR A 247 22.62 -28.60 -28.08
CA THR A 247 21.20 -28.91 -28.30
C THR A 247 20.51 -29.33 -27.00
N SER A 248 21.17 -30.15 -26.17
CA SER A 248 20.63 -30.54 -24.87
C SER A 248 20.46 -29.34 -23.93
N LYS A 249 21.45 -28.43 -23.90
CA LYS A 249 21.35 -27.16 -23.14
C LYS A 249 20.22 -26.27 -23.65
N LEU A 250 20.05 -26.16 -24.96
CA LEU A 250 18.94 -25.41 -25.57
C LEU A 250 17.59 -25.98 -25.11
N SER A 251 17.40 -27.30 -25.19
CA SER A 251 16.17 -27.95 -24.74
C SER A 251 15.92 -27.84 -23.23
N GLN A 252 16.98 -27.65 -22.43
CA GLN A 252 16.83 -27.34 -21.00
C GLN A 252 16.39 -25.89 -20.80
N LEU A 253 17.07 -24.94 -21.46
CA LEU A 253 16.75 -23.51 -21.38
C LEU A 253 15.32 -23.23 -21.84
N GLN A 254 14.85 -23.93 -22.88
CA GLN A 254 13.49 -23.80 -23.39
C GLN A 254 12.45 -24.28 -22.37
N ARG A 255 12.71 -25.40 -21.68
CA ARG A 255 11.82 -25.87 -20.59
C ARG A 255 11.80 -24.91 -19.41
N ASP A 256 12.93 -24.28 -19.09
CA ASP A 256 13.00 -23.31 -17.99
C ASP A 256 12.33 -21.97 -18.37
N TYR A 257 12.41 -21.59 -19.66
CA TYR A 257 11.63 -20.47 -20.21
C TYR A 257 10.13 -20.73 -20.12
N ASP A 258 9.66 -21.91 -20.56
CA ASP A 258 8.23 -22.26 -20.52
C ASP A 258 7.68 -22.21 -19.08
N LYS A 259 8.45 -22.69 -18.09
CA LYS A 259 8.10 -22.58 -16.66
C LYS A 259 8.00 -21.13 -16.19
N ALA A 260 8.97 -20.29 -16.54
CA ALA A 260 8.97 -18.88 -16.18
C ALA A 260 7.78 -18.14 -16.82
N GLU A 261 7.41 -18.50 -18.05
CA GLU A 261 6.23 -17.97 -18.73
C GLU A 261 4.94 -18.38 -18.01
N GLU A 262 4.81 -19.65 -17.60
CA GLU A 262 3.66 -20.11 -16.80
C GLU A 262 3.55 -19.37 -15.45
N GLU A 263 4.66 -19.14 -14.75
CA GLU A 263 4.67 -18.35 -13.51
C GLU A 263 4.22 -16.91 -13.74
N CYS A 264 4.70 -16.27 -14.81
CA CYS A 264 4.25 -14.92 -15.17
C CYS A 264 2.74 -14.88 -15.47
N GLN A 265 2.21 -15.89 -16.15
CA GLN A 265 0.76 -16.00 -16.38
C GLN A 265 -0.02 -16.17 -15.06
N ARG A 266 0.48 -16.98 -14.12
CA ARG A 266 -0.12 -17.14 -12.78
C ARG A 266 -0.12 -15.83 -11.98
N TYR A 267 0.97 -15.07 -12.01
CA TYR A 267 1.00 -13.77 -11.34
C TYR A 267 0.03 -12.77 -11.97
N ARG A 268 -0.14 -12.82 -13.29
CA ARG A 268 -1.06 -11.95 -14.02
C ARG A 268 -2.52 -12.23 -13.66
N THR A 269 -2.91 -13.50 -13.58
CA THR A 269 -4.27 -13.88 -13.16
C THR A 269 -4.56 -13.52 -11.70
N LEU A 270 -3.57 -13.67 -10.81
CA LEU A 270 -3.67 -13.22 -9.42
C LEU A 270 -3.80 -11.69 -9.31
N TYR A 271 -3.07 -10.95 -10.12
CA TYR A 271 -3.18 -9.49 -10.16
C TYR A 271 -4.57 -9.05 -10.64
N ASP A 272 -5.09 -9.68 -11.70
CA ASP A 272 -6.40 -9.35 -12.24
C ASP A 272 -7.54 -9.71 -11.27
N SER A 273 -7.43 -10.83 -10.54
CA SER A 273 -8.41 -11.19 -9.51
C SER A 273 -8.40 -10.20 -8.33
N LEU A 274 -7.20 -9.82 -7.84
CA LEU A 274 -7.06 -8.85 -6.75
C LEU A 274 -7.56 -7.46 -7.17
N LYS A 275 -7.28 -7.05 -8.40
CA LYS A 275 -7.79 -5.79 -8.98
C LYS A 275 -9.31 -5.80 -9.06
N HIS A 276 -9.90 -6.93 -9.46
CA HIS A 276 -11.36 -7.07 -9.51
C HIS A 276 -11.97 -7.01 -8.11
N GLU A 277 -11.39 -7.71 -7.13
CA GLU A 277 -11.84 -7.69 -5.74
C GLU A 277 -11.77 -6.28 -5.14
N HIS A 278 -10.64 -5.57 -5.34
CA HIS A 278 -10.49 -4.19 -4.90
C HIS A 278 -11.53 -3.27 -5.56
N SER A 279 -11.78 -3.43 -6.86
CA SER A 279 -12.82 -2.66 -7.56
C SER A 279 -14.21 -2.92 -6.97
N GLN A 280 -14.54 -4.17 -6.63
CA GLN A 280 -15.81 -4.51 -5.99
C GLN A 280 -15.92 -3.91 -4.58
N GLN A 281 -14.84 -3.91 -3.80
CA GLN A 281 -14.82 -3.29 -2.47
C GLN A 281 -15.02 -1.78 -2.56
N VAL A 282 -14.35 -1.12 -3.51
CA VAL A 282 -14.53 0.32 -3.78
C VAL A 282 -15.97 0.63 -4.16
N THR A 283 -16.61 -0.18 -5.01
CA THR A 283 -18.03 0.04 -5.34
C THR A 283 -18.94 -0.13 -4.12
N LYS A 284 -18.72 -1.15 -3.30
CA LYS A 284 -19.50 -1.37 -2.07
C LYS A 284 -19.37 -0.22 -1.07
N LEU A 285 -18.14 0.30 -0.88
CA LEU A 285 -17.90 1.45 -0.01
C LEU A 285 -18.58 2.72 -0.55
N ASN A 286 -18.50 2.95 -1.86
CA ASN A 286 -19.16 4.09 -2.48
C ASN A 286 -20.69 4.02 -2.35
N ASP A 287 -21.28 2.84 -2.50
CA ASP A 287 -22.72 2.65 -2.32
C ASP A 287 -23.14 2.84 -0.86
N ALA A 288 -22.32 2.38 0.09
CA ALA A 288 -22.55 2.60 1.52
C ALA A 288 -22.46 4.09 1.90
N ILE A 289 -21.49 4.83 1.34
CA ILE A 289 -21.37 6.29 1.54
C ILE A 289 -22.62 7.00 1.01
N LYS A 290 -23.08 6.68 -0.19
CA LYS A 290 -24.30 7.26 -0.76
C LYS A 290 -25.54 6.98 0.08
N ALA A 291 -25.66 5.76 0.61
CA ALA A 291 -26.76 5.39 1.50
C ALA A 291 -26.72 6.20 2.82
N ALA A 292 -25.54 6.36 3.41
CA ALA A 292 -25.35 7.15 4.63
C ALA A 292 -25.64 8.64 4.40
N GLU A 293 -25.20 9.22 3.27
CA GLU A 293 -25.51 10.60 2.90
C GLU A 293 -27.02 10.83 2.72
N LYS A 294 -27.71 9.89 2.07
CA LYS A 294 -29.16 9.95 1.91
C LYS A 294 -29.88 9.89 3.26
N GLN A 295 -29.46 8.98 4.15
CA GLN A 295 -30.04 8.85 5.48
C GLN A 295 -29.85 10.14 6.29
N LYS A 296 -28.65 10.71 6.27
CA LYS A 296 -28.35 11.97 6.95
C LYS A 296 -29.24 13.11 6.45
N LEU A 297 -29.47 13.20 5.14
CA LEU A 297 -30.36 14.22 4.55
C LEU A 297 -31.82 14.02 5.00
N GLU A 298 -32.30 12.78 5.09
CA GLU A 298 -33.63 12.49 5.62
C GLU A 298 -33.76 12.86 7.11
N ASP A 299 -32.74 12.57 7.92
CA ASP A 299 -32.73 12.89 9.35
C ASP A 299 -32.63 14.41 9.59
N ASP A 300 -31.84 15.13 8.79
CA ASP A 300 -31.75 16.59 8.81
C ASP A 300 -33.09 17.24 8.43
N ASN A 301 -33.80 16.68 7.44
CA ASN A 301 -35.14 17.16 7.04
C ASN A 301 -36.18 16.95 8.14
N LYS A 302 -36.24 15.75 8.75
CA LYS A 302 -37.13 15.47 9.89
C LYS A 302 -36.85 16.40 11.07
N SER A 303 -35.57 16.60 11.40
CA SER A 303 -35.15 17.52 12.46
C SER A 303 -35.56 18.96 12.17
N LYS A 304 -35.56 19.37 10.89
CA LYS A 304 -36.02 20.69 10.47
C LYS A 304 -37.53 20.83 10.60
N GLU A 305 -38.29 19.84 10.15
CA GLU A 305 -39.77 19.80 10.29
C GLU A 305 -40.19 19.87 11.76
N GLU A 306 -39.53 19.12 12.65
CA GLU A 306 -39.77 19.17 14.11
C GLU A 306 -39.47 20.56 14.69
N ARG A 307 -38.37 21.20 14.29
CA ARG A 307 -38.06 22.58 14.73
C ARG A 307 -39.10 23.58 14.25
N ASP A 308 -39.55 23.47 13.00
CA ASP A 308 -40.55 24.37 12.44
C ASP A 308 -41.90 24.22 13.17
N LEU A 309 -42.30 22.98 13.51
CA LEU A 309 -43.48 22.70 14.33
C LEU A 309 -43.37 23.29 15.75
N LEU A 310 -42.26 23.04 16.44
CA LEU A 310 -42.02 23.60 17.78
C LEU A 310 -42.01 25.12 17.76
N GLN A 311 -41.49 25.73 16.69
CA GLN A 311 -41.47 27.18 16.53
C GLN A 311 -42.88 27.75 16.36
N ILE A 312 -43.76 27.07 15.62
CA ILE A 312 -45.18 27.46 15.52
C ILE A 312 -45.84 27.38 16.91
N GLU A 313 -45.60 26.31 17.66
CA GLU A 313 -46.21 26.10 18.99
C GLU A 313 -45.74 27.14 20.01
N ILE A 314 -44.45 27.50 20.00
CA ILE A 314 -43.91 28.60 20.81
C ILE A 314 -44.61 29.92 20.46
N GLU A 315 -44.84 30.19 19.18
CA GLU A 315 -45.49 31.42 18.72
C GLU A 315 -46.96 31.47 19.14
N THR A 316 -47.69 30.35 19.08
CA THR A 316 -49.07 30.27 19.57
C THR A 316 -49.15 30.53 21.08
N VAL A 317 -48.27 29.92 21.88
CA VAL A 317 -48.23 30.14 23.33
C VAL A 317 -47.87 31.58 23.68
N ARG A 318 -46.95 32.21 22.93
CA ARG A 318 -46.63 33.63 23.09
C ARG A 318 -47.84 34.53 22.84
N ASN A 319 -48.59 34.28 21.76
CA ASN A 319 -49.80 35.05 21.44
C ASN A 319 -50.88 34.89 22.53
N GLU A 320 -51.06 33.69 23.06
CA GLU A 320 -51.98 33.45 24.19
C GLU A 320 -51.54 34.15 25.48
N LEU A 321 -50.24 34.13 25.79
CA LEU A 321 -49.67 34.84 26.93
C LEU A 321 -49.84 36.36 26.79
N GLU A 322 -49.71 36.90 25.58
CA GLU A 322 -49.92 38.32 25.31
C GLU A 322 -51.40 38.71 25.49
N LEU A 323 -52.33 37.88 25.00
CA LEU A 323 -53.76 38.09 25.18
C LEU A 323 -54.16 38.06 26.67
N THR A 324 -53.62 37.12 27.44
CA THR A 324 -53.89 37.04 28.89
C THR A 324 -53.30 38.22 29.65
N ARG A 325 -52.11 38.70 29.27
CA ARG A 325 -51.55 39.94 29.82
C ARG A 325 -52.42 41.16 29.55
N LEU A 326 -52.99 41.29 28.35
CA LEU A 326 -53.91 42.38 28.03
C LEU A 326 -55.17 42.33 28.90
N ARG A 327 -55.78 41.15 29.08
CA ARG A 327 -56.94 40.96 29.97
C ARG A 327 -56.61 41.26 31.44
N LEU A 328 -55.43 40.86 31.92
CA LEU A 328 -54.98 41.21 33.27
C LEU A 328 -54.81 42.72 33.45
N LYS A 329 -54.36 43.42 32.41
CA LYS A 329 -54.25 44.87 32.44
C LYS A 329 -55.64 45.53 32.49
N GLU A 330 -56.58 45.09 31.67
CA GLU A 330 -57.97 45.57 31.70
C GLU A 330 -58.61 45.38 33.08
N THR A 331 -58.50 44.18 33.66
CA THR A 331 -59.04 43.90 35.01
C THR A 331 -58.34 44.68 36.12
N ALA A 332 -57.04 44.96 35.99
CA ALA A 332 -56.32 45.82 36.92
C ALA A 332 -56.77 47.29 36.83
N ASP A 333 -57.02 47.79 35.62
CA ASP A 333 -57.54 49.13 35.38
C ASP A 333 -58.98 49.26 35.94
N GLU A 334 -59.83 48.24 35.75
CA GLU A 334 -61.18 48.17 36.35
C GLU A 334 -61.13 48.16 37.89
N LEU A 335 -60.22 47.39 38.50
CA LEU A 335 -60.02 47.37 39.96
C LEU A 335 -59.55 48.71 40.50
N LEU A 336 -58.70 49.43 39.75
CA LEU A 336 -58.27 50.77 40.10
C LEU A 336 -59.47 51.72 40.11
N GLU A 337 -60.34 51.64 39.10
CA GLU A 337 -61.56 52.45 39.00
C GLU A 337 -62.54 52.15 40.16
N VAL A 338 -62.71 50.88 40.52
CA VAL A 338 -63.53 50.48 41.68
C VAL A 338 -62.91 50.98 42.98
N LYS A 339 -61.58 50.92 43.12
CA LYS A 339 -60.86 51.41 44.30
C LYS A 339 -61.00 52.91 44.46
N GLU A 340 -60.91 53.70 43.38
CA GLU A 340 -61.16 55.14 43.41
C GLU A 340 -62.62 55.47 43.79
N LYS A 341 -63.58 54.68 43.31
CA LYS A 341 -65.00 54.83 43.69
C LYS A 341 -65.22 54.51 45.17
N LEU A 342 -64.60 53.45 45.70
CA LEU A 342 -64.64 53.11 47.13
C LEU A 342 -63.99 54.20 47.98
N GLU A 343 -62.84 54.74 47.57
CA GLU A 343 -62.16 55.82 48.29
C GLU A 343 -62.98 57.12 48.31
N ASN A 344 -63.74 57.40 47.24
CA ASN A 344 -64.70 58.50 47.20
C ASN A 344 -65.93 58.26 48.10
N ILE A 345 -66.43 57.03 48.20
CA ILE A 345 -67.50 56.66 49.12
C ILE A 345 -67.01 56.73 50.58
N ASP A 346 -65.78 56.30 50.86
CA ASP A 346 -65.17 56.42 52.20
C ASP A 346 -64.98 57.90 52.59
N LYS A 347 -64.56 58.76 51.66
CA LYS A 347 -64.48 60.22 51.88
C LYS A 347 -65.87 60.85 52.09
N GLN A 348 -66.90 60.39 51.40
CA GLN A 348 -68.29 60.81 51.62
C GLN A 348 -68.84 60.31 52.97
N SER A 349 -68.50 59.08 53.38
CA SER A 349 -68.92 58.48 54.64
C SER A 349 -68.23 59.12 55.85
N MET A 350 -66.94 59.45 55.75
CA MET A 350 -66.20 60.21 56.78
C MET A 350 -66.69 61.66 56.93
N ASN A 351 -67.26 62.26 55.89
CA ASN A 351 -67.92 63.56 55.97
C ASN A 351 -69.30 63.49 56.64
N ILE A 352 -70.00 62.34 56.56
CA ILE A 352 -71.27 62.11 57.26
C ILE A 352 -71.02 61.79 58.76
N ILE A 353 -69.98 61.00 59.07
CA ILE A 353 -69.64 60.62 60.45
C ILE A 353 -69.07 61.81 61.26
N ASN A 354 -68.40 62.77 60.62
CA ASN A 354 -67.88 63.98 61.29
C ASN A 354 -68.95 65.06 61.62
N HIS A 355 -70.24 64.85 61.28
CA HIS A 355 -71.30 65.81 61.60
C HIS A 355 -72.33 65.32 62.65
N GLU A 356 -72.26 64.09 63.15
CA GLU A 356 -73.32 63.55 64.02
C GLU A 356 -72.91 62.81 65.32
N VAL A 357 -71.64 62.85 65.79
CA VAL A 357 -71.34 62.37 67.16
C VAL A 357 -70.30 63.25 67.86
N THR A 358 -70.76 64.40 68.37
CA THR A 358 -70.32 64.90 69.68
C THR A 358 -71.31 64.38 70.72
N GLU A 359 -70.76 63.89 71.83
CA GLU A 359 -71.42 63.50 73.10
C GLU A 359 -71.47 61.99 73.42
N ASP A 360 -70.89 61.71 74.59
CA ASP A 360 -71.02 60.55 75.49
C ASP A 360 -70.23 59.24 75.26
N SER A 361 -69.05 59.23 75.92
CA SER A 361 -68.72 58.43 77.12
C SER A 361 -68.78 56.89 77.08
N ASN A 362 -67.60 56.31 77.38
CA ASN A 362 -67.34 55.05 78.12
C ASN A 362 -68.19 53.81 77.80
N VAL A 363 -67.53 52.72 77.38
CA VAL A 363 -67.25 51.54 78.24
C VAL A 363 -66.49 50.49 77.41
N GLN A 364 -65.41 50.01 78.01
CA GLN A 364 -64.56 48.88 77.64
C GLN A 364 -65.23 47.55 78.02
N GLU A 365 -65.41 46.60 77.08
CA GLU A 365 -65.08 45.16 77.22
C GLU A 365 -65.63 44.30 76.05
N ARG A 366 -64.69 43.55 75.43
CA ARG A 366 -64.73 42.13 74.97
C ARG A 366 -65.90 41.60 74.12
N VAL A 367 -65.59 41.03 72.95
CA VAL A 367 -65.51 39.57 72.63
C VAL A 367 -65.63 39.34 71.10
N ASN A 368 -64.64 38.61 70.55
CA ASN A 368 -64.59 37.66 69.41
C ASN A 368 -65.35 37.97 68.09
N GLU A 369 -64.94 37.58 66.87
CA GLU A 369 -63.97 36.68 66.22
C GLU A 369 -64.03 37.12 64.73
N VAL A 370 -63.00 37.09 63.89
CA VAL A 370 -62.70 35.97 62.96
C VAL A 370 -61.52 36.41 62.05
N ALA A 371 -60.53 35.52 61.93
CA ALA A 371 -59.57 35.29 60.84
C ALA A 371 -58.68 36.45 60.30
N LEU A 372 -57.42 36.43 60.76
CA LEU A 372 -56.24 36.84 59.99
C LEU A 372 -55.31 35.63 59.95
N MET A 373 -54.83 35.25 58.76
CA MET A 373 -53.60 34.48 58.67
C MET A 373 -52.78 34.98 57.47
N ASP A 374 -51.98 35.99 57.76
CA ASP A 374 -50.70 36.21 57.11
C ASP A 374 -49.79 35.02 57.39
N VAL A 375 -49.21 34.40 56.36
CA VAL A 375 -47.88 33.81 56.49
C VAL A 375 -47.04 34.22 55.28
N ASN A 376 -46.07 35.06 55.61
CA ASN A 376 -45.06 35.62 54.73
C ASN A 376 -43.93 34.60 54.47
N ILE A 377 -43.29 34.80 53.33
CA ILE A 377 -42.28 33.99 52.65
C ILE A 377 -40.98 33.87 53.44
N SER A 378 -40.28 32.73 53.36
CA SER A 378 -38.80 32.72 53.30
C SER A 378 -38.23 31.46 52.67
N THR A 379 -37.22 31.73 51.86
CA THR A 379 -36.33 30.94 51.00
C THR A 379 -35.43 29.93 51.74
N ASN A 380 -35.02 28.85 51.02
CA ASN A 380 -33.64 28.48 50.64
C ASN A 380 -33.18 27.02 50.85
N LEU A 381 -32.65 26.47 49.76
CA LEU A 381 -31.41 25.68 49.60
C LEU A 381 -31.24 24.27 50.22
N LEU A 382 -30.95 23.35 49.27
CA LEU A 382 -29.94 22.28 49.27
C LEU A 382 -30.17 20.96 50.05
N ALA A 383 -30.32 19.93 49.22
CA ALA A 383 -29.48 18.73 49.14
C ALA A 383 -29.62 17.59 50.16
N SER A 384 -29.57 16.38 49.57
CA SER A 384 -28.94 15.16 50.07
C SER A 384 -29.79 14.09 50.78
N ASN A 385 -29.88 12.96 50.06
CA ASN A 385 -29.60 11.59 50.48
C ASN A 385 -30.71 10.76 51.17
N ASP A 386 -31.00 9.64 50.48
CA ASP A 386 -31.17 8.27 50.97
C ASP A 386 -31.91 8.04 52.29
N ILE A 387 -33.02 7.29 52.21
CA ILE A 387 -33.27 6.07 53.00
C ILE A 387 -34.34 5.24 52.24
N LYS A 388 -33.93 4.05 51.79
CA LYS A 388 -34.81 2.93 51.46
C LYS A 388 -35.00 2.13 52.74
N GLU A 389 -36.24 1.99 53.22
CA GLU A 389 -36.72 0.84 53.98
C GLU A 389 -38.22 0.98 54.23
N GLU A 390 -39.01 0.02 53.72
CA GLU A 390 -40.19 -0.60 54.36
C GLU A 390 -41.11 -1.21 53.28
N ALA A 391 -41.17 -2.53 53.25
CA ALA A 391 -42.41 -3.29 53.15
C ALA A 391 -42.04 -4.78 53.20
N ASP A 392 -42.00 -5.31 54.42
CA ASP A 392 -41.96 -6.74 54.67
C ASP A 392 -43.34 -7.20 55.20
N ALA A 393 -43.63 -8.48 54.97
CA ALA A 393 -44.80 -9.27 55.37
C ALA A 393 -46.08 -9.17 54.50
N THR A 394 -46.34 -10.23 53.71
CA THR A 394 -47.41 -11.21 54.02
C THR A 394 -47.12 -12.54 53.31
N ILE A 395 -47.14 -13.62 54.09
CA ILE A 395 -46.89 -15.01 53.70
C ILE A 395 -48.19 -15.69 53.23
N HIS A 396 -48.17 -16.25 52.01
CA HIS A 396 -48.76 -17.51 51.51
C HIS A 396 -48.63 -17.45 49.98
N ASP A 397 -48.31 -18.47 49.19
CA ASP A 397 -48.36 -19.92 49.32
C ASP A 397 -47.59 -20.48 48.08
N VAL A 398 -46.85 -21.59 48.25
CA VAL A 398 -46.38 -22.55 47.21
C VAL A 398 -45.86 -22.00 45.85
N THR A 399 -44.55 -21.75 45.74
CA THR A 399 -43.75 -22.05 44.54
C THR A 399 -42.32 -22.53 44.89
N THR A 400 -42.24 -23.85 45.04
CA THR A 400 -41.22 -24.75 44.48
C THR A 400 -39.72 -24.62 44.84
N LYS A 401 -39.29 -25.58 45.68
CA LYS A 401 -37.91 -26.10 45.77
C LYS A 401 -37.30 -26.53 44.41
N SER A 402 -38.12 -26.68 43.34
CA SER A 402 -37.65 -26.92 41.97
C SER A 402 -37.03 -25.67 41.33
N ASP A 403 -37.53 -24.48 41.62
CA ASP A 403 -37.09 -23.25 40.95
C ASP A 403 -35.76 -22.76 41.53
N LEU A 404 -35.53 -23.01 42.83
CA LEU A 404 -34.22 -22.84 43.46
C LEU A 404 -33.18 -23.81 42.89
N LYS A 405 -33.58 -25.06 42.58
CA LYS A 405 -32.70 -26.09 42.00
C LYS A 405 -32.39 -25.82 40.52
N ILE A 406 -33.36 -25.28 39.78
CA ILE A 406 -33.18 -24.79 38.40
C ILE A 406 -32.30 -23.55 38.38
N ALA A 407 -32.48 -22.61 39.31
CA ALA A 407 -31.61 -21.45 39.45
C ALA A 407 -30.16 -21.87 39.80
N GLN A 408 -29.98 -22.84 40.71
CA GLN A 408 -28.68 -23.39 41.06
C GLN A 408 -28.00 -24.14 39.89
N SER A 409 -28.75 -24.91 39.10
CA SER A 409 -28.18 -25.57 37.91
C SER A 409 -27.82 -24.57 36.81
N LYS A 410 -28.61 -23.50 36.65
CA LYS A 410 -28.34 -22.41 35.68
C LYS A 410 -27.12 -21.59 36.09
N VAL A 411 -26.95 -21.32 37.39
CA VAL A 411 -25.74 -20.70 37.93
C VAL A 411 -24.53 -21.61 37.75
N SER A 412 -24.65 -22.91 37.98
CA SER A 412 -23.55 -23.87 37.74
C SER A 412 -23.13 -23.90 36.26
N HIS A 413 -24.09 -23.93 35.34
CA HIS A 413 -23.83 -23.93 33.90
C HIS A 413 -23.19 -22.61 33.44
N LEU A 414 -23.71 -21.47 33.89
CA LEU A 414 -23.11 -20.17 33.61
C LEU A 414 -21.70 -20.05 34.18
N THR A 415 -21.41 -20.68 35.33
CA THR A 415 -20.06 -20.69 35.94
C THR A 415 -19.09 -21.55 35.12
N GLU A 416 -19.57 -22.67 34.55
CA GLU A 416 -18.79 -23.53 33.67
C GLU A 416 -18.51 -22.87 32.31
N GLU A 417 -19.51 -22.20 31.72
CA GLU A 417 -19.35 -21.36 30.52
C GLU A 417 -18.40 -20.18 30.76
N LEU A 418 -18.46 -19.55 31.95
CA LEU A 418 -17.50 -18.50 32.30
C LEU A 418 -16.08 -19.06 32.41
N GLY A 419 -15.93 -20.30 32.91
CA GLY A 419 -14.64 -20.99 33.01
C GLY A 419 -14.03 -21.37 31.65
N THR A 420 -14.85 -21.83 30.71
CA THR A 420 -14.40 -22.09 29.32
C THR A 420 -14.04 -20.80 28.60
N LEU A 421 -14.83 -19.74 28.79
CA LEU A 421 -14.54 -18.41 28.23
C LEU A 421 -13.24 -17.82 28.82
N ASN A 422 -12.97 -18.02 30.11
CA ASN A 422 -11.73 -17.56 30.73
C ASN A 422 -10.50 -18.32 30.20
N LYS A 423 -10.61 -19.63 29.96
CA LYS A 423 -9.55 -20.42 29.31
C LYS A 423 -9.30 -19.95 27.87
N ALA A 424 -10.35 -19.69 27.11
CA ALA A 424 -10.23 -19.11 25.77
C ALA A 424 -9.59 -17.72 25.79
N HIS A 425 -9.92 -16.89 26.78
CA HIS A 425 -9.30 -15.58 27.00
C HIS A 425 -7.80 -15.70 27.28
N LEU A 426 -7.38 -16.61 28.16
CA LEU A 426 -5.94 -16.85 28.43
C LEU A 426 -5.17 -17.31 27.19
N ILE A 427 -5.76 -18.19 26.37
CA ILE A 427 -5.14 -18.66 25.11
C ILE A 427 -5.02 -17.52 24.10
N LEU A 428 -6.06 -16.68 23.97
CA LEU A 428 -5.99 -15.50 23.11
C LEU A 428 -4.95 -14.51 23.62
N GLN A 429 -4.81 -14.37 24.94
CA GLN A 429 -3.83 -13.50 25.56
C GLN A 429 -2.39 -13.99 25.31
N SER A 430 -2.14 -15.30 25.34
CA SER A 430 -0.82 -15.86 25.00
C SER A 430 -0.49 -15.73 23.51
N GLN A 431 -1.48 -15.93 22.63
CA GLN A 431 -1.31 -15.74 21.18
C GLN A 431 -1.04 -14.27 20.82
N VAL A 432 -1.69 -13.32 21.51
CA VAL A 432 -1.43 -11.89 21.33
C VAL A 432 -0.01 -11.55 21.76
N GLU A 433 0.49 -12.13 22.85
CA GLU A 433 1.85 -11.87 23.32
C GLU A 433 2.91 -12.46 22.37
N GLU A 434 2.66 -13.64 21.80
CA GLU A 434 3.50 -14.23 20.76
C GLU A 434 3.54 -13.37 19.48
N LEU A 435 2.38 -12.84 19.05
CA LEU A 435 2.30 -11.93 17.90
C LEU A 435 3.02 -10.60 18.15
N LYS A 436 3.02 -10.08 19.38
CA LYS A 436 3.79 -8.88 19.73
C LYS A 436 5.29 -9.11 19.62
N VAL A 437 5.79 -10.26 20.06
CA VAL A 437 7.22 -10.61 19.92
C VAL A 437 7.60 -10.71 18.44
N GLN A 438 6.78 -11.36 17.62
CA GLN A 438 7.01 -11.45 16.17
C GLN A 438 6.96 -10.08 15.47
N LEU A 439 6.08 -9.17 15.91
CA LEU A 439 6.03 -7.79 15.42
C LEU A 439 7.32 -7.04 15.77
N HIS A 440 7.80 -7.17 17.00
CA HIS A 440 9.03 -6.53 17.47
C HIS A 440 10.27 -7.03 16.71
N ASP A 441 10.37 -8.34 16.44
CA ASP A 441 11.46 -8.90 15.64
C ASP A 441 11.45 -8.38 14.19
N LYS A 442 10.25 -8.18 13.63
CA LYS A 442 10.07 -7.61 12.28
C LYS A 442 10.46 -6.14 12.23
N GLU A 443 10.12 -5.36 13.26
CA GLU A 443 10.54 -3.97 13.40
C GLU A 443 12.07 -3.86 13.51
N LEU A 444 12.71 -4.72 14.29
CA LEU A 444 14.17 -4.79 14.42
C LEU A 444 14.86 -5.14 13.10
N LEU A 445 14.26 -6.03 12.30
CA LEU A 445 14.78 -6.40 10.98
C LEU A 445 14.66 -5.24 9.99
N GLU A 446 13.54 -4.51 9.98
CA GLU A 446 13.36 -3.32 9.14
C GLU A 446 14.32 -2.19 9.54
N GLU A 447 14.58 -2.01 10.84
CA GLU A 447 15.56 -1.03 11.30
C GLU A 447 16.99 -1.38 10.85
N ARG A 448 17.36 -2.68 10.89
CA ARG A 448 18.65 -3.17 10.37
C ARG A 448 18.77 -2.96 8.85
N LYS A 449 17.72 -3.21 8.08
CA LYS A 449 17.70 -2.93 6.64
C LYS A 449 17.82 -1.44 6.35
N ALA A 450 17.11 -0.61 7.11
CA ALA A 450 17.21 0.85 6.99
C ALA A 450 18.62 1.35 7.33
N ALA A 451 19.30 0.75 8.32
CA ALA A 451 20.71 1.06 8.63
C ALA A 451 21.64 0.69 7.48
N ALA A 452 21.54 -0.53 6.94
CA ALA A 452 22.34 -0.96 5.79
C ALA A 452 22.13 -0.07 4.54
N ALA A 453 20.89 0.37 4.30
CA ALA A 453 20.58 1.29 3.21
C ALA A 453 21.22 2.68 3.39
N ARG A 454 21.31 3.18 4.63
CA ARG A 454 22.00 4.45 4.94
C ARG A 454 23.51 4.34 4.68
N ASP A 455 24.13 3.24 5.09
CA ASP A 455 25.56 3.00 4.88
C ASP A 455 25.92 2.88 3.39
N LEU A 456 25.09 2.18 2.62
CA LEU A 456 25.26 2.09 1.17
C LEU A 456 25.11 3.47 0.52
N LYS A 457 24.14 4.27 0.96
CA LYS A 457 23.93 5.64 0.46
C LYS A 457 25.14 6.53 0.75
N MET A 458 25.71 6.48 1.96
CA MET A 458 26.94 7.22 2.28
C MET A 458 28.11 6.80 1.40
N THR A 459 28.26 5.49 1.13
CA THR A 459 29.33 4.97 0.27
C THR A 459 29.20 5.47 -1.16
N ILE A 460 27.98 5.50 -1.71
CA ILE A 460 27.69 6.04 -3.04
C ILE A 460 27.97 7.55 -3.09
N GLU A 461 27.59 8.31 -2.06
CA GLU A 461 27.86 9.74 -1.95
C GLU A 461 29.37 10.03 -1.95
N TYR A 462 30.14 9.25 -1.18
CA TYR A 462 31.59 9.34 -1.14
C TYR A 462 32.23 9.06 -2.50
N GLN A 463 31.82 7.99 -3.19
CA GLN A 463 32.33 7.66 -4.51
C GLN A 463 31.95 8.72 -5.56
N LYS A 464 30.75 9.29 -5.50
CA LYS A 464 30.35 10.41 -6.38
C LYS A 464 31.25 11.62 -6.19
N ASN A 465 31.54 11.98 -4.95
CA ASN A 465 32.43 13.12 -4.65
C ASN A 465 33.86 12.89 -5.14
N GLU A 466 34.38 11.66 -5.05
CA GLU A 466 35.71 11.33 -5.61
C GLU A 466 35.72 11.36 -7.14
N ILE A 467 34.68 10.84 -7.80
CA ILE A 467 34.53 10.96 -9.26
C ILE A 467 34.46 12.43 -9.68
N GLU A 468 33.77 13.27 -8.92
CA GLU A 468 33.66 14.70 -9.20
C GLU A 468 34.99 15.44 -9.00
N LYS A 469 35.76 15.10 -7.96
CA LYS A 469 37.15 15.60 -7.81
C LYS A 469 38.02 15.21 -9.00
N LEU A 470 38.02 13.93 -9.40
CA LEU A 470 38.79 13.46 -10.55
C LEU A 470 38.37 14.17 -11.84
N LYS A 471 37.06 14.39 -12.02
CA LYS A 471 36.51 15.11 -13.17
C LYS A 471 36.93 16.58 -13.19
N ASN A 472 37.01 17.22 -12.03
CA ASN A 472 37.48 18.60 -11.91
C ASN A 472 39.00 18.71 -12.10
N GLN A 473 39.78 17.73 -11.65
CA GLN A 473 41.22 17.64 -11.95
C GLN A 473 41.49 17.44 -13.45
N LEU A 474 40.66 16.64 -14.13
CA LEU A 474 40.74 16.44 -15.58
C LEU A 474 40.42 17.73 -16.35
N LYS A 475 39.41 18.47 -15.90
CA LYS A 475 39.03 19.78 -16.47
C LYS A 475 40.08 20.86 -16.25
N ALA A 476 40.80 20.83 -15.12
CA ALA A 476 41.84 21.80 -14.81
C ALA A 476 43.11 21.64 -15.66
N LYS A 477 43.29 20.48 -16.32
CA LYS A 477 44.43 20.19 -17.22
C LYS A 477 44.18 20.53 -18.69
N GLU A 478 43.00 21.05 -19.05
CA GLU A 478 42.73 21.46 -20.42
C GLU A 478 42.97 22.98 -20.59
N VAL A 479 44.07 23.34 -21.29
CA VAL A 479 44.43 24.59 -22.04
C VAL A 479 45.77 25.23 -21.58
N PRO A 480 46.65 25.75 -22.48
CA PRO A 480 47.01 25.41 -23.87
C PRO A 480 48.47 24.92 -24.03
N LEU A 481 48.73 24.17 -25.09
CA LEU A 481 50.07 23.70 -25.46
C LEU A 481 50.90 24.84 -26.09
N SER A 482 51.89 25.34 -25.35
CA SER A 482 53.13 25.88 -25.92
C SER A 482 54.29 25.31 -25.13
N ASP A 483 55.23 24.73 -25.88
CA ASP A 483 56.51 24.14 -25.47
C ASP A 483 56.49 22.65 -25.12
N VAL A 484 57.06 21.91 -26.08
CA VAL A 484 57.24 20.46 -26.14
C VAL A 484 58.65 20.15 -25.68
N THR A 485 58.80 19.50 -24.52
CA THR A 485 59.98 18.68 -24.21
C THR A 485 59.69 17.42 -23.37
N ASP A 486 58.56 17.32 -22.64
CA ASP A 486 58.35 16.25 -21.64
C ASP A 486 57.30 15.19 -22.01
N LEU A 487 56.79 15.21 -23.25
CA LEU A 487 55.69 14.36 -23.72
C LEU A 487 55.85 12.84 -23.49
N PRO A 488 57.05 12.23 -23.59
CA PRO A 488 57.22 10.80 -23.31
C PRO A 488 57.05 10.45 -21.83
N SER A 489 57.56 11.29 -20.91
CA SER A 489 57.48 11.07 -19.47
C SER A 489 56.06 11.26 -18.94
N GLU A 490 55.33 12.24 -19.48
CA GLU A 490 53.94 12.51 -19.09
C GLU A 490 52.96 11.48 -19.67
N LEU A 491 53.26 10.94 -20.86
CA LEU A 491 52.49 9.83 -21.44
C LEU A 491 52.71 8.54 -20.63
N GLU A 492 53.93 8.25 -20.19
CA GLU A 492 54.25 7.12 -19.34
C GLU A 492 53.58 7.24 -17.96
N GLN A 493 53.54 8.45 -17.40
CA GLN A 493 52.81 8.72 -16.14
C GLN A 493 51.28 8.56 -16.30
N CYS A 494 50.69 9.07 -17.39
CA CYS A 494 49.27 8.87 -17.69
C CYS A 494 48.92 7.40 -17.97
N GLN A 495 49.81 6.66 -18.64
CA GLN A 495 49.66 5.22 -18.86
C GLN A 495 49.73 4.46 -17.53
N GLY A 496 50.63 4.83 -16.62
CA GLY A 496 50.72 4.26 -15.27
C GLY A 496 49.44 4.50 -14.46
N GLN A 497 48.91 5.72 -14.48
CA GLN A 497 47.65 6.06 -13.79
C GLN A 497 46.45 5.31 -14.37
N LEU A 498 46.38 5.14 -15.70
CA LEU A 498 45.34 4.32 -16.34
C LEU A 498 45.47 2.84 -15.98
N LEU A 499 46.69 2.33 -15.80
CA LEU A 499 46.93 0.96 -15.37
C LEU A 499 46.50 0.74 -13.91
N GLU A 500 46.77 1.69 -13.03
CA GLU A 500 46.31 1.66 -11.64
C GLU A 500 44.78 1.76 -11.53
N MET A 501 44.15 2.64 -12.32
CA MET A 501 42.69 2.72 -12.39
C MET A 501 42.07 1.41 -12.90
N ARG A 502 42.68 0.77 -13.90
CA ARG A 502 42.23 -0.53 -14.40
C ARG A 502 42.34 -1.60 -13.32
N ARG A 503 43.48 -1.65 -12.60
CA ARG A 503 43.70 -2.58 -11.49
C ARG A 503 42.70 -2.37 -10.35
N HIS A 504 42.36 -1.12 -10.03
CA HIS A 504 41.31 -0.82 -9.05
C HIS A 504 39.92 -1.24 -9.52
N SER A 505 39.59 -1.04 -10.80
CA SER A 505 38.33 -1.51 -11.39
C SER A 505 38.22 -3.05 -11.30
N GLU A 506 39.28 -3.76 -11.65
CA GLU A 506 39.35 -5.23 -11.58
C GLU A 506 39.16 -5.73 -10.15
N LEU A 507 39.80 -5.08 -9.16
CA LEU A 507 39.65 -5.42 -7.74
C LEU A 507 38.22 -5.15 -7.22
N THR A 508 37.57 -4.08 -7.70
CA THR A 508 36.18 -3.80 -7.33
C THR A 508 35.21 -4.80 -7.95
N GLU A 509 35.45 -5.23 -9.18
CA GLU A 509 34.65 -6.28 -9.82
C GLU A 509 34.84 -7.63 -9.13
N GLU A 510 36.05 -7.94 -8.66
CA GLU A 510 36.31 -9.16 -7.90
C GLU A 510 35.57 -9.17 -6.56
N ARG A 511 35.59 -8.06 -5.81
CA ARG A 511 34.79 -7.90 -4.59
C ARG A 511 33.29 -7.95 -4.85
N LEU A 512 32.82 -7.45 -5.99
CA LEU A 512 31.42 -7.57 -6.40
C LEU A 512 31.06 -9.04 -6.63
N ARG A 513 31.90 -9.78 -7.37
CA ARG A 513 31.71 -11.23 -7.59
C ARG A 513 31.69 -12.02 -6.29
N GLU A 514 32.59 -11.71 -5.34
CA GLU A 514 32.56 -12.32 -4.00
C GLU A 514 31.22 -12.07 -3.30
N LYS A 515 30.71 -10.83 -3.35
CA LYS A 515 29.40 -10.50 -2.74
C LYS A 515 28.23 -11.16 -3.45
N GLU A 516 28.29 -11.30 -4.77
CA GLU A 516 27.29 -12.05 -5.54
C GLU A 516 27.26 -13.53 -5.14
N THR A 517 28.43 -14.15 -4.92
CA THR A 517 28.48 -15.55 -4.43
C THR A 517 27.95 -15.69 -3.00
N GLU A 518 28.21 -14.72 -2.12
CA GLU A 518 27.70 -14.69 -0.74
C GLU A 518 26.16 -14.54 -0.73
N ILE A 519 25.62 -13.66 -1.58
CA ILE A 519 24.16 -13.51 -1.77
C ILE A 519 23.55 -14.81 -2.30
N SER A 520 24.20 -15.48 -3.26
CA SER A 520 23.72 -16.76 -3.78
C SER A 520 23.66 -17.84 -2.68
N PHE A 521 24.64 -17.87 -1.78
CA PHE A 521 24.64 -18.78 -0.64
C PHE A 521 23.49 -18.48 0.33
N ILE A 522 23.28 -17.20 0.66
CA ILE A 522 22.17 -16.77 1.54
C ILE A 522 20.81 -17.13 0.92
N ILE A 523 20.64 -16.97 -0.40
CA ILE A 523 19.41 -17.37 -1.10
C ILE A 523 19.20 -18.88 -1.00
N GLN A 524 20.25 -19.67 -1.19
CA GLN A 524 20.16 -21.13 -1.07
C GLN A 524 19.78 -21.57 0.37
N GLU A 525 20.37 -20.94 1.38
CA GLU A 525 20.05 -21.19 2.79
C GLU A 525 18.60 -20.79 3.12
N LYS A 526 18.15 -19.62 2.62
CA LYS A 526 16.77 -19.17 2.75
C LYS A 526 15.78 -20.18 2.17
N ASN A 527 16.03 -20.67 0.95
CA ASN A 527 15.15 -21.65 0.30
C ASN A 527 15.09 -22.96 1.10
N SER A 528 16.23 -23.42 1.64
CA SER A 528 16.27 -24.60 2.50
C SER A 528 15.45 -24.41 3.79
N LEU A 529 15.49 -23.22 4.38
CA LEU A 529 14.66 -22.89 5.55
C LEU A 529 13.17 -22.81 5.21
N GLU A 530 12.81 -22.29 4.04
CA GLU A 530 11.42 -22.27 3.54
C GLU A 530 10.87 -23.70 3.33
N ASP A 531 11.66 -24.61 2.78
CA ASP A 531 11.30 -26.03 2.64
C ASP A 531 11.10 -26.71 4.01
N ARG A 532 11.99 -26.42 4.97
CA ARG A 532 11.86 -26.91 6.36
C ARG A 532 10.61 -26.35 7.04
N LEU A 533 10.27 -25.08 6.82
CA LEU A 533 9.05 -24.48 7.34
C LEU A 533 7.80 -25.12 6.72
N SER A 534 7.83 -25.39 5.42
CA SER A 534 6.74 -26.04 4.69
C SER A 534 6.47 -27.45 5.22
N SER A 535 7.53 -28.27 5.37
CA SER A 535 7.42 -29.61 5.96
C SER A 535 6.94 -29.57 7.42
N LEU A 536 7.39 -28.60 8.21
CA LEU A 536 6.91 -28.44 9.60
C LEU A 536 5.43 -28.04 9.66
N LYS A 537 4.97 -27.14 8.77
CA LYS A 537 3.55 -26.79 8.63
C LYS A 537 2.72 -28.00 8.26
N GLN A 538 3.17 -28.81 7.30
CA GLN A 538 2.49 -30.04 6.88
C GLN A 538 2.39 -31.05 8.04
N ASN A 539 3.48 -31.24 8.79
CA ASN A 539 3.47 -32.10 9.98
C ASN A 539 2.50 -31.57 11.04
N HIS A 540 2.48 -30.26 11.29
CA HIS A 540 1.54 -29.66 12.24
C HIS A 540 0.08 -29.85 11.82
N THR A 541 -0.25 -29.68 10.53
CA THR A 541 -1.60 -29.98 10.03
C THR A 541 -1.96 -31.45 10.19
N ASN A 542 -1.04 -32.38 9.93
CA ASN A 542 -1.29 -33.81 10.11
C ASN A 542 -1.59 -34.15 11.58
N VAL A 543 -0.80 -33.60 12.51
CA VAL A 543 -1.01 -33.78 13.96
C VAL A 543 -2.34 -33.17 14.41
N LEU A 544 -2.72 -31.99 13.90
CA LEU A 544 -4.01 -31.38 14.19
C LEU A 544 -5.18 -32.24 13.70
N GLU A 545 -5.09 -32.79 12.48
CA GLU A 545 -6.11 -33.69 11.97
C GLU A 545 -6.21 -34.98 12.78
N GLU A 546 -5.08 -35.56 13.18
CA GLU A 546 -5.03 -36.74 14.04
C GLU A 546 -5.65 -36.46 15.42
N SER A 547 -5.32 -35.32 16.02
CA SER A 547 -5.93 -34.89 17.29
C SER A 547 -7.44 -34.71 17.16
N ARG A 548 -7.92 -34.13 16.05
CA ARG A 548 -9.37 -33.99 15.79
C ARG A 548 -10.07 -35.33 15.59
N ARG A 549 -9.41 -36.29 14.92
CA ARG A 549 -9.95 -37.66 14.76
C ARG A 549 -10.06 -38.35 16.13
N ASN A 550 -9.03 -38.23 16.96
CA ASN A 550 -9.03 -38.80 18.31
C ASN A 550 -10.10 -38.15 19.20
N GLU A 551 -10.27 -36.82 19.12
CA GLU A 551 -11.34 -36.11 19.85
C GLU A 551 -12.74 -36.57 19.43
N ALA A 552 -12.97 -36.71 18.12
CA ALA A 552 -14.24 -37.21 17.60
C ALA A 552 -14.52 -38.66 18.04
N GLN A 553 -13.48 -39.51 18.10
CA GLN A 553 -13.61 -40.88 18.58
C GLN A 553 -13.95 -40.92 20.08
N LEU A 554 -13.25 -40.13 20.91
CA LEU A 554 -13.53 -40.02 22.34
C LEU A 554 -14.94 -39.49 22.62
N GLN A 555 -15.45 -38.55 21.81
CA GLN A 555 -16.83 -38.09 21.91
C GLN A 555 -17.85 -39.19 21.59
N LEU A 556 -17.55 -40.07 20.61
CA LEU A 556 -18.40 -41.21 20.30
C LEU A 556 -18.45 -42.20 21.48
N GLU A 557 -17.29 -42.59 22.00
CA GLU A 557 -17.16 -43.49 23.15
C GLU A 557 -17.86 -42.91 24.39
N LEU A 558 -17.77 -41.59 24.62
CA LEU A 558 -18.49 -40.91 25.70
C LEU A 558 -20.00 -40.99 25.53
N ASN A 559 -20.51 -40.79 24.31
CA ASN A 559 -21.95 -40.88 24.03
C ASN A 559 -22.46 -42.32 24.22
N GLU A 560 -21.68 -43.32 23.80
CA GLU A 560 -21.99 -44.73 24.04
C GLU A 560 -22.06 -45.04 25.53
N ALA A 561 -21.05 -44.65 26.30
CA ALA A 561 -21.01 -44.85 27.75
C ALA A 561 -22.17 -44.13 28.47
N GLN A 562 -22.55 -42.92 28.02
CA GLN A 562 -23.70 -42.20 28.55
C GLN A 562 -25.02 -42.92 28.24
N SER A 563 -25.16 -43.52 27.06
CA SER A 563 -26.33 -44.29 26.69
C SER A 563 -26.46 -45.57 27.51
N GLU A 564 -25.34 -46.25 27.76
CA GLU A 564 -25.26 -47.45 28.59
C GLU A 564 -25.58 -47.14 30.06
N ALA A 565 -25.02 -46.04 30.59
CA ALA A 565 -25.33 -45.56 31.93
C ALA A 565 -26.82 -45.23 32.10
N LYS A 566 -27.45 -44.61 31.09
CA LYS A 566 -28.90 -44.36 31.09
C LYS A 566 -29.70 -45.67 31.11
N SER A 567 -29.31 -46.64 30.28
CA SER A 567 -29.94 -47.97 30.23
C SER A 567 -29.86 -48.68 31.59
N LEU A 568 -28.66 -48.71 32.20
CA LEU A 568 -28.44 -49.30 33.53
C LEU A 568 -29.24 -48.57 34.61
N THR A 569 -29.36 -47.24 34.53
CA THR A 569 -30.18 -46.45 35.46
C THR A 569 -31.66 -46.81 35.34
N SER A 570 -32.18 -46.96 34.11
CA SER A 570 -33.55 -47.42 33.88
C SER A 570 -33.79 -48.85 34.38
N GLN A 571 -32.81 -49.76 34.21
CA GLN A 571 -32.90 -51.11 34.76
C GLN A 571 -32.91 -51.12 36.29
N LEU A 572 -32.08 -50.30 36.93
CA LEU A 572 -32.07 -50.14 38.39
C LEU A 572 -33.39 -49.56 38.91
N GLN A 573 -33.99 -48.61 38.19
CA GLN A 573 -35.29 -48.05 38.55
C GLN A 573 -36.40 -49.10 38.46
N LEU A 574 -36.40 -49.94 37.41
CA LEU A 574 -37.34 -51.06 37.28
C LEU A 574 -37.16 -52.11 38.39
N LEU A 575 -35.91 -52.39 38.76
CA LEU A 575 -35.59 -53.27 39.89
C LEU A 575 -36.03 -52.67 41.23
N GLN A 576 -35.91 -51.36 41.43
CA GLN A 576 -36.44 -50.68 42.63
C GLN A 576 -37.96 -50.69 42.66
N GLU A 577 -38.64 -50.51 41.53
CA GLU A 577 -40.10 -50.60 41.44
C GLU A 577 -40.58 -52.03 41.77
N THR A 578 -39.96 -53.06 41.22
CA THR A 578 -40.27 -54.46 41.57
C THR A 578 -39.90 -54.83 43.02
N LEU A 579 -38.84 -54.24 43.60
CA LEU A 579 -38.55 -54.38 45.03
C LEU A 579 -39.61 -53.67 45.91
N SER A 580 -40.12 -52.53 45.45
CA SER A 580 -41.16 -51.77 46.17
C SER A 580 -42.55 -52.44 46.08
N GLU A 581 -42.85 -53.12 44.97
CA GLU A 581 -44.06 -53.95 44.82
C GLU A 581 -43.99 -55.22 45.68
N SER A 582 -42.79 -55.77 45.92
CA SER A 582 -42.60 -56.93 46.82
C SER A 582 -42.54 -56.56 48.31
N LEU A 583 -42.48 -55.27 48.64
CA LEU A 583 -42.39 -54.75 50.01
C LEU A 583 -43.52 -53.76 50.35
N SER A 584 -44.77 -54.22 50.29
CA SER A 584 -45.79 -53.83 51.28
C SER A 584 -46.88 -54.91 51.41
N PRO A 585 -47.48 -55.09 52.60
CA PRO A 585 -47.41 -56.35 53.32
C PRO A 585 -48.70 -57.17 53.22
N ASN A 586 -48.60 -58.50 53.14
CA ASN A 586 -49.44 -59.37 53.99
C ASN A 586 -49.12 -60.88 53.93
N LEU A 587 -48.94 -61.38 55.15
CA LEU A 587 -49.23 -62.72 55.69
C LEU A 587 -48.32 -63.93 55.37
N ALA A 588 -47.57 -64.25 56.42
CA ALA A 588 -47.70 -65.50 57.18
C ALA A 588 -47.10 -66.77 56.59
N SER A 589 -45.89 -67.10 57.04
CA SER A 589 -45.71 -68.22 57.97
C SER A 589 -44.25 -68.29 58.44
N SER A 590 -44.10 -68.24 59.75
CA SER A 590 -42.84 -68.43 60.47
C SER A 590 -42.51 -69.92 60.54
N SER A 591 -41.36 -70.32 60.02
CA SER A 591 -40.56 -71.41 60.58
C SER A 591 -39.24 -71.51 59.83
N GLU A 592 -38.16 -71.16 60.51
CA GLU A 592 -36.88 -71.90 60.59
C GLU A 592 -35.68 -70.95 60.65
N VAL A 593 -35.31 -70.69 61.90
CA VAL A 593 -33.95 -70.40 62.33
C VAL A 593 -33.10 -71.62 62.01
N SER A 594 -32.06 -71.47 61.18
CA SER A 594 -30.70 -71.99 61.44
C SER A 594 -29.81 -71.90 60.20
N LEU A 595 -28.52 -71.66 60.48
CA LEU A 595 -27.31 -72.09 59.75
C LEU A 595 -26.58 -71.10 58.81
N LEU A 596 -25.41 -70.73 59.34
CA LEU A 596 -24.11 -70.37 58.72
C LEU A 596 -23.78 -68.92 58.38
N GLU A 597 -23.22 -68.25 59.39
CA GLU A 597 -21.99 -67.49 59.23
C GLU A 597 -20.86 -68.39 58.71
N ALA A 598 -20.27 -68.04 57.56
CA ALA A 598 -18.94 -68.47 57.15
C ALA A 598 -18.22 -67.28 56.46
N PRO A 599 -16.94 -67.00 56.79
CA PRO A 599 -16.22 -65.87 56.22
C PRO A 599 -15.89 -66.12 54.73
N PRO A 600 -15.84 -65.07 53.88
CA PRO A 600 -15.65 -65.23 52.44
C PRO A 600 -14.26 -65.76 52.10
N SER A 601 -14.20 -66.59 51.06
CA SER A 601 -13.02 -67.32 50.60
C SER A 601 -11.88 -66.39 50.15
N PRO A 602 -10.61 -66.85 50.16
CA PRO A 602 -9.45 -66.07 49.73
C PRO A 602 -9.60 -65.44 48.34
N ASP A 603 -10.39 -66.03 47.43
CA ASP A 603 -10.68 -65.47 46.11
C ASP A 603 -11.49 -64.17 46.14
N THR A 604 -12.39 -63.99 47.11
CA THR A 604 -13.15 -62.73 47.23
C THR A 604 -12.26 -61.61 47.77
N ARG A 605 -11.31 -61.94 48.67
CA ARG A 605 -10.31 -60.99 49.15
C ARG A 605 -9.34 -60.57 48.05
N ILE A 606 -8.90 -61.50 47.20
CA ILE A 606 -8.03 -61.20 46.05
C ILE A 606 -8.76 -60.29 45.03
N LYS A 607 -10.05 -60.50 44.80
CA LYS A 607 -10.85 -59.62 43.93
C LYS A 607 -11.02 -58.22 44.51
N ILE A 608 -11.27 -58.09 45.80
CA ILE A 608 -11.39 -56.78 46.47
C ILE A 608 -10.05 -56.05 46.50
N LEU A 609 -8.93 -56.74 46.79
CA LEU A 609 -7.59 -56.18 46.73
C LEU A 609 -7.22 -55.73 45.31
N SER A 610 -7.58 -56.51 44.28
CA SER A 610 -7.38 -56.15 42.86
C SER A 610 -8.13 -54.87 42.47
N ILE A 611 -9.39 -54.74 42.91
CA ILE A 611 -10.21 -53.54 42.68
C ILE A 611 -9.62 -52.33 43.42
N ILE A 612 -9.17 -52.48 44.67
CA ILE A 612 -8.54 -51.40 45.43
C ILE A 612 -7.22 -50.96 44.79
N THR A 613 -6.41 -51.88 44.26
CA THR A 613 -5.19 -51.53 43.52
C THR A 613 -5.49 -50.82 42.20
N LEU A 614 -6.52 -51.25 41.46
CA LEU A 614 -6.95 -50.59 40.22
C LEU A 614 -7.48 -49.18 40.47
N VAL A 615 -8.28 -48.99 41.52
CA VAL A 615 -8.78 -47.66 41.93
C VAL A 615 -7.64 -46.77 42.40
N SER A 616 -6.64 -47.30 43.12
CA SER A 616 -5.48 -46.53 43.57
C SER A 616 -4.58 -46.09 42.41
N ILE A 617 -4.41 -46.95 41.39
CA ILE A 617 -3.67 -46.61 40.16
C ILE A 617 -4.43 -45.56 39.35
N ALA A 618 -5.76 -45.67 39.24
CA ALA A 618 -6.59 -44.68 38.56
C ALA A 618 -6.54 -43.31 39.25
N VAL A 619 -6.61 -43.27 40.59
CA VAL A 619 -6.48 -42.03 41.37
C VAL A 619 -5.08 -41.43 41.25
N ALA A 620 -4.03 -42.26 41.21
CA ALA A 620 -2.66 -41.79 40.99
C ALA A 620 -2.48 -41.18 39.58
N LEU A 621 -3.02 -41.83 38.54
CA LEU A 621 -2.97 -41.33 37.16
C LEU A 621 -3.74 -40.01 36.99
N ILE A 622 -4.91 -39.89 37.61
CA ILE A 622 -5.72 -38.66 37.61
C ILE A 622 -4.99 -37.54 38.38
N SER A 623 -4.34 -37.86 39.50
CA SER A 623 -3.58 -36.87 40.27
C SER A 623 -2.32 -36.40 39.54
N THR A 624 -1.64 -37.29 38.80
CA THR A 624 -0.50 -36.90 37.94
C THR A 624 -0.94 -36.09 36.72
N ALA A 625 -2.12 -36.34 36.17
CA ALA A 625 -2.69 -35.53 35.10
C ALA A 625 -3.10 -34.12 35.59
N PHE A 626 -3.59 -34.01 36.83
CA PHE A 626 -3.92 -32.72 37.46
C PHE A 626 -2.68 -31.88 37.79
N ALA A 627 -1.56 -32.52 38.15
CA ALA A 627 -0.29 -31.84 38.44
C ALA A 627 0.45 -31.34 37.19
N TYR A 628 0.08 -31.83 36.00
CA TYR A 628 0.63 -31.36 34.73
C TYR A 628 -0.18 -30.20 34.09
N PHE A 629 -1.34 -29.87 34.67
CA PHE A 629 -2.30 -28.89 34.14
C PHE A 629 -2.49 -27.63 35.02
N PHE A 630 -1.80 -27.54 36.15
CA PHE A 630 -1.60 -26.32 36.96
C PHE A 630 -0.12 -25.97 36.95
#